data_AF-A0A7L3X749-F1
#
_entry.id   AF-A0A7L3X749-F1
#
_cell.length_a   1.000
_cell.length_b   1.000
_cell.length_c   1.000
_cell.angle_alpha   90.00
_cell.angle_beta   90.00
_cell.angle_gamma   90.00
#
_symmetry.space_group_name_H-M   'P 1'
#
loop_
_entity.id
_entity.type
_entity.pdbx_description
1 polymer ?
#
loop_
_entity_poly.entity_id
_entity_poly.type
_entity_poly.pdbx_seq_one_letter_code
_entity_poly.pdbx_strand_id
1 'polypeptide(L)'
;RQQQQNVEDAIKEMQKPLARYIDDEDLDRMLREQEREGDPMADFIKKRKAKESKEKKEKPKYKGPAPPLNRFNIWPGHRWDGVDRSNGFEQQRFARMANKKAVQELAYKWSVEDM
;
A
#
# COMPACT_ATOMS: atom_id res chain seq x y z
N ARG A 1 1.45 12.73 17.37
CA ARG A 1 0.88 11.50 16.76
C ARG A 1 1.96 10.54 16.30
N GLN A 2 2.92 10.94 15.47
CA GLN A 2 4.07 10.07 15.15
C GLN A 2 4.77 9.59 16.42
N GLN A 3 4.99 10.47 17.40
CA GLN A 3 5.53 10.08 18.71
C GLN A 3 4.68 9.03 19.45
N GLN A 4 3.35 9.11 19.40
CA GLN A 4 2.48 8.13 20.07
C GLN A 4 2.53 6.77 19.35
N GLN A 5 2.46 6.78 18.02
CA GLN A 5 2.60 5.56 17.21
C GLN A 5 3.98 4.92 17.43
N ASN A 6 5.05 5.71 17.41
CA ASN A 6 6.40 5.22 17.66
C ASN A 6 6.53 4.61 19.06
N VAL A 7 5.85 5.17 20.08
CA VAL A 7 5.84 4.60 21.44
C VAL A 7 5.06 3.29 21.47
N GLU A 8 3.88 3.23 20.87
CA GLU A 8 3.07 2.01 20.78
C GLU A 8 3.82 0.89 20.03
N ASP A 9 4.42 1.23 18.89
CA ASP A 9 5.22 0.31 18.07
C ASP A 9 6.47 -0.15 18.84
N ALA A 10 7.16 0.74 19.55
CA ALA A 10 8.31 0.38 20.36
C ALA A 10 7.94 -0.59 21.48
N ILE A 11 6.82 -0.35 22.19
CA ILE A 11 6.33 -1.25 23.25
C ILE A 11 6.00 -2.62 22.65
N LYS A 12 5.35 -2.65 21.48
CA LYS A 12 4.98 -3.89 20.80
C LYS A 12 6.21 -4.69 20.36
N GLU A 13 7.22 -4.03 19.80
CA GLU A 13 8.44 -4.70 19.33
C GLU A 13 9.35 -5.13 20.50
N MET A 14 9.37 -4.39 21.63
CA MET A 14 10.10 -4.79 22.84
C MET A 14 9.58 -6.10 23.45
N GLN A 15 8.28 -6.40 23.28
CA GLN A 15 7.67 -7.61 23.81
C GLN A 15 7.86 -8.84 22.90
N LYS A 16 8.29 -8.63 21.65
CA LYS A 16 8.40 -9.70 20.65
C LYS A 16 9.77 -10.38 20.67
N PRO A 17 9.84 -11.69 20.38
CA PRO A 17 11.11 -12.36 20.13
C PRO A 17 11.76 -11.87 18.83
N LEU A 18 13.08 -12.02 18.71
CA LEU A 18 13.86 -11.57 17.55
C LEU A 18 13.41 -12.22 16.23
N ALA A 19 13.05 -13.51 16.27
CA ALA A 19 12.60 -14.26 15.12
C ALA A 19 11.10 -14.53 15.18
N ARG A 20 10.42 -14.40 14.03
CA ARG A 20 9.02 -14.80 13.87
C ARG A 20 8.95 -16.27 13.43
N TYR A 21 8.01 -17.02 14.01
CA TYR A 21 7.76 -18.42 13.69
C TYR A 21 6.41 -18.58 12.98
N ILE A 22 6.15 -19.78 12.47
CA ILE A 22 4.91 -20.11 11.76
C ILE A 22 3.69 -19.96 12.69
N ASP A 23 3.87 -20.26 13.99
CA ASP A 23 2.81 -20.22 15.01
C ASP A 23 2.61 -18.83 15.65
N ASP A 24 3.18 -17.76 15.07
CA ASP A 24 3.03 -16.39 15.58
C ASP A 24 1.57 -15.91 15.40
N GLU A 25 0.88 -15.65 16.51
CA GLU A 25 -0.52 -15.20 16.52
C GLU A 25 -0.72 -13.87 15.76
N ASP A 26 0.26 -12.97 15.80
CA ASP A 26 0.20 -11.70 15.08
C ASP A 26 0.22 -11.93 13.56
N LEU A 27 1.02 -12.90 13.10
CA LEU A 27 1.13 -13.27 11.70
C LEU A 27 -0.15 -13.95 11.21
N ASP A 28 -0.67 -14.92 11.98
CA ASP A 28 -1.91 -15.62 11.64
C ASP A 28 -3.09 -14.64 11.55
N ARG A 29 -3.18 -13.68 12.48
CA ARG A 29 -4.19 -12.61 12.43
C ARG A 29 -4.07 -11.77 11.15
N MET A 30 -2.86 -11.35 10.78
CA MET A 30 -2.62 -10.57 9.57
C MET A 30 -3.04 -11.36 8.31
N LEU A 31 -2.71 -12.65 8.24
CA LEU A 31 -3.04 -13.51 7.10
C LEU A 31 -4.54 -13.79 6.97
N ARG A 32 -5.26 -13.91 8.10
CA ARG A 32 -6.73 -14.04 8.13
C ARG A 32 -7.44 -12.76 7.69
N GLU A 33 -6.83 -11.60 7.93
CA GLU A 33 -7.41 -10.30 7.55
C GLU A 33 -7.21 -9.96 6.07
N GLN A 34 -6.25 -10.60 5.40
CA GLN A 34 -5.93 -10.35 3.99
C GLN A 34 -7.13 -10.64 3.09
N GLU A 35 -7.57 -9.65 2.33
CA GLU A 35 -8.59 -9.86 1.30
C GLU A 35 -8.00 -10.68 0.15
N ARG A 36 -8.67 -11.78 -0.20
CA ARG A 36 -8.31 -12.64 -1.32
C ARG A 36 -9.34 -12.46 -2.43
N GLU A 37 -8.86 -12.28 -3.65
CA GLU A 37 -9.76 -12.24 -4.80
C GLU A 37 -10.38 -13.62 -5.05
N GLY A 38 -11.67 -13.65 -5.37
CA GLY A 38 -12.42 -14.88 -5.65
C GLY A 38 -12.98 -15.62 -4.42
N ASP A 39 -12.88 -15.07 -3.20
CA ASP A 39 -13.53 -15.65 -2.02
C ASP A 39 -15.07 -15.42 -2.05
N PRO A 40 -15.91 -16.47 -2.08
CA PRO A 40 -17.36 -16.34 -2.08
C PRO A 40 -17.92 -15.65 -0.83
N MET A 41 -17.19 -15.64 0.29
CA MET A 41 -17.62 -15.03 1.55
C MET A 41 -17.20 -13.55 1.68
N ALA A 42 -16.39 -13.02 0.75
CA ALA A 42 -15.83 -11.67 0.84
C ALA A 42 -16.90 -10.58 1.01
N ASP A 43 -18.03 -10.71 0.30
CA ASP A 43 -19.14 -9.73 0.37
C ASP A 43 -19.81 -9.69 1.74
N PHE A 44 -19.95 -10.85 2.40
CA PHE A 44 -20.52 -10.93 3.74
C PHE A 44 -19.59 -10.32 4.78
N ILE A 45 -18.28 -10.59 4.67
CA ILE A 45 -17.25 -10.04 5.56
C ILE A 45 -17.19 -8.51 5.42
N LYS A 46 -17.20 -7.97 4.19
CA LYS A 46 -17.21 -6.53 3.93
C LYS A 46 -18.42 -5.84 4.55
N LYS A 47 -19.62 -6.41 4.40
CA LYS A 47 -20.86 -5.89 5.02
C LYS A 47 -20.78 -5.87 6.55
N ARG A 48 -20.16 -6.88 7.17
CA ARG A 48 -19.97 -6.93 8.63
C ARG A 48 -19.00 -5.84 9.10
N LYS A 49 -17.82 -5.74 8.48
CA LYS A 49 -16.81 -4.72 8.80
C LYS A 49 -17.36 -3.28 8.66
N ALA A 50 -18.18 -3.03 7.63
CA ALA A 50 -18.79 -1.71 7.41
C ALA A 50 -19.83 -1.31 8.47
N LYS A 51 -20.42 -2.27 9.21
CA LYS A 51 -21.30 -1.98 10.35
C LYS A 51 -20.48 -1.61 11.59
N GLU A 52 -19.38 -2.33 11.84
CA GLU A 52 -18.48 -2.10 12.98
C GLU A 52 -17.70 -0.78 12.86
N SER A 53 -17.33 -0.36 11.65
CA SER A 53 -16.51 0.84 11.44
C SER A 53 -17.23 2.18 11.70
N LYS A 54 -18.54 2.19 11.91
CA LYS A 54 -19.35 3.41 12.08
C LYS A 54 -19.08 4.19 13.37
N GLU A 55 -18.42 3.57 14.35
CA GLU A 55 -18.21 4.19 15.67
C GLU A 55 -17.06 5.22 15.68
N LYS A 56 -16.14 5.17 14.71
CA LYS A 56 -14.99 6.09 14.64
C LYS A 56 -15.28 7.23 13.67
N LYS A 57 -15.26 8.48 14.15
CA LYS A 57 -15.28 9.67 13.29
C LYS A 57 -14.00 9.71 12.44
N GLU A 58 -14.08 9.18 11.22
CA GLU A 58 -12.97 9.24 10.27
C GLU A 58 -12.68 10.68 9.86
N LYS A 59 -11.39 11.01 9.70
CA LYS A 59 -10.99 12.28 9.10
C LYS A 59 -11.49 12.33 7.66
N PRO A 60 -11.91 13.50 7.15
CA PRO A 60 -12.30 13.62 5.76
C PRO A 60 -11.13 13.19 4.87
N LYS A 61 -11.42 12.30 3.92
CA LYS A 61 -10.53 11.88 2.85
C LYS A 61 -10.98 12.54 1.55
N TYR A 62 -10.08 12.61 0.59
CA TYR A 62 -10.39 13.09 -0.75
C TYR A 62 -11.44 12.16 -1.40
N LYS A 63 -12.46 12.76 -2.03
CA LYS A 63 -13.62 12.07 -2.64
C LYS A 63 -13.71 12.24 -4.16
N GLY A 64 -12.75 12.94 -4.78
CA GLY A 64 -12.77 13.25 -6.20
C GLY A 64 -12.18 12.13 -7.08
N PRO A 65 -11.94 12.41 -8.37
CA PRO A 65 -11.35 11.46 -9.31
C PRO A 65 -9.96 11.00 -8.86
N ALA A 66 -9.55 9.80 -9.28
CA ALA A 66 -8.27 9.20 -8.88
C ALA A 66 -7.10 10.19 -9.08
N PRO A 67 -6.31 10.48 -8.03
CA PRO A 67 -5.18 11.38 -8.14
C PRO A 67 -4.09 10.81 -9.08
N PRO A 68 -3.27 11.68 -9.69
CA PRO A 68 -2.06 11.21 -10.37
C PRO A 68 -1.16 10.49 -9.36
N LEU A 69 -0.55 9.40 -9.83
CA LEU A 69 0.35 8.60 -9.00
C LEU A 69 1.57 9.43 -8.59
N ASN A 70 1.96 9.32 -7.33
CA ASN A 70 3.17 9.94 -6.80
C ASN A 70 4.14 8.87 -6.30
N ARG A 71 5.43 9.21 -6.23
CA ARG A 71 6.48 8.31 -5.74
C ARG A 71 6.22 7.77 -4.32
N PHE A 72 5.52 8.55 -3.49
CA PHE A 72 5.39 8.29 -2.06
C PHE A 72 4.08 7.62 -1.66
N ASN A 73 3.21 7.27 -2.61
CA ASN A 73 1.89 6.70 -2.34
C ASN A 73 1.04 7.53 -1.35
N ILE A 74 1.27 8.84 -1.30
CA ILE A 74 0.57 9.76 -0.39
C ILE A 74 -0.72 10.19 -1.08
N TRP A 75 -1.85 10.00 -0.39
CA TRP A 75 -3.13 10.47 -0.88
C TRP A 75 -3.24 12.00 -0.80
N PRO A 76 -3.90 12.65 -1.77
CA PRO A 76 -4.13 14.08 -1.72
C PRO A 76 -4.99 14.47 -0.51
N GLY A 77 -4.86 15.72 -0.08
CA GLY A 77 -5.71 16.27 0.98
C GLY A 77 -7.18 16.27 0.58
N HIS A 78 -8.07 16.20 1.58
CA HIS A 78 -9.52 16.14 1.36
C HIS A 78 -10.13 17.32 0.60
N ARG A 79 -9.42 18.45 0.53
CA ARG A 79 -9.84 19.69 -0.16
C ARG A 79 -9.19 19.84 -1.54
N TRP A 80 -8.44 18.84 -1.99
CA TRP A 80 -7.85 18.88 -3.32
C TRP A 80 -8.98 18.84 -4.36
N ASP A 81 -8.86 19.67 -5.39
CA ASP A 81 -9.88 19.92 -6.41
C ASP A 81 -9.87 18.89 -7.55
N GLY A 82 -8.96 17.90 -7.49
CA GLY A 82 -8.83 16.85 -8.51
C GLY A 82 -8.13 17.29 -9.80
N VAL A 83 -7.91 18.58 -10.00
CA VAL A 83 -7.18 19.12 -11.16
C VAL A 83 -5.68 19.01 -10.93
N ASP A 84 -5.00 18.27 -11.81
CA ASP A 84 -3.54 18.20 -11.85
C ASP A 84 -2.96 19.52 -12.38
N ARG A 85 -2.07 20.14 -11.58
CA ARG A 85 -1.36 21.39 -11.90
C ARG A 85 0.15 21.18 -11.86
N SER A 86 0.61 19.95 -12.08
CA SER A 86 2.03 19.59 -12.05
C SER A 86 2.75 19.89 -13.37
N ASN A 87 4.09 19.86 -13.34
CA ASN A 87 4.95 19.95 -14.52
C ASN A 87 5.15 18.58 -15.21
N GLY A 88 4.34 17.55 -14.88
CA GLY A 88 4.49 16.20 -15.45
C GLY A 88 5.74 15.43 -15.02
N PHE A 89 6.53 15.92 -14.05
CA PHE A 89 7.78 15.29 -13.61
C PHE A 89 7.59 13.83 -13.15
N GLU A 90 6.56 13.56 -12.34
CA GLU A 90 6.30 12.21 -11.83
C GLU A 90 5.97 11.25 -12.97
N GLN A 91 5.16 11.68 -13.95
CA GLN A 91 4.83 10.89 -15.13
C GLN A 91 6.09 10.56 -15.96
N GLN A 92 6.92 11.57 -16.25
CA GLN A 92 8.18 11.37 -16.98
C GLN A 92 9.14 10.45 -16.22
N ARG A 93 9.18 10.54 -14.88
CA ARG A 93 9.98 9.68 -14.03
C ARG A 93 9.53 8.22 -14.14
N PHE A 94 8.23 7.95 -14.05
CA PHE A 94 7.70 6.60 -14.19
C PHE A 94 8.01 6.01 -15.57
N ALA A 95 7.85 6.79 -16.65
CA ALA A 95 8.24 6.37 -17.99
C ALA A 95 9.73 6.03 -18.08
N ARG A 96 10.61 6.87 -17.50
CA ARG A 96 12.06 6.61 -17.45
C ARG A 96 12.39 5.31 -16.70
N MET A 97 11.73 5.06 -15.58
CA MET A 97 11.92 3.83 -14.78
C MET A 97 11.48 2.59 -15.56
N ALA A 98 10.32 2.65 -16.23
CA ALA A 98 9.82 1.56 -17.07
C ALA A 98 10.77 1.28 -18.24
N ASN A 99 11.23 2.32 -18.93
CA ASN A 99 12.19 2.19 -20.04
C ASN A 99 13.51 1.58 -19.56
N LYS A 100 14.03 2.01 -18.41
CA LYS A 100 15.25 1.44 -17.83
C LYS A 100 15.07 -0.05 -17.54
N LYS A 101 13.93 -0.47 -16.99
CA LYS A 101 13.63 -1.89 -16.72
C LYS A 101 13.54 -2.69 -18.02
N ALA A 102 12.84 -2.17 -19.03
CA ALA A 102 12.72 -2.82 -20.33
C ALA A 102 14.09 -3.02 -21.02
N VAL A 103 14.95 -2.00 -20.99
CA VAL A 103 16.32 -2.09 -21.55
C VAL A 103 17.16 -3.11 -20.77
N GLN A 104 17.05 -3.15 -19.43
CA GLN A 104 17.76 -4.16 -18.63
C GLN A 104 17.33 -5.58 -18.97
N GLU A 105 16.02 -5.82 -19.15
CA GLU A 105 15.50 -7.13 -19.55
C GLU A 105 15.95 -7.54 -20.95
N LEU A 106 15.96 -6.61 -21.91
CA LEU A 106 16.47 -6.86 -23.26
C LEU A 106 17.98 -7.13 -23.27
N ALA A 107 18.75 -6.31 -22.54
CA ALA A 107 20.19 -6.49 -22.43
C ALA A 107 20.55 -7.83 -21.80
N TYR A 108 19.81 -8.26 -20.78
CA TYR A 108 19.99 -9.58 -20.18
C TYR A 108 19.74 -10.69 -21.21
N LYS A 109 18.62 -10.64 -21.94
CA LYS A 109 18.30 -11.63 -22.98
C LYS A 109 19.37 -11.71 -24.06
N TRP A 110 19.84 -10.57 -24.56
CA TRP A 110 20.95 -10.52 -25.53
C TRP A 110 22.26 -11.05 -24.98
N SER A 111 22.58 -10.77 -23.72
CA SER A 111 23.84 -11.24 -23.12
C SER A 111 23.90 -12.76 -22.91
N VAL A 112 22.74 -13.42 -22.85
CA VAL A 112 22.61 -14.85 -22.57
C VAL A 112 22.45 -15.66 -23.87
N GLU A 113 22.24 -15.01 -25.02
CA GLU A 113 21.85 -15.70 -26.27
C GLU A 113 22.96 -16.58 -26.89
N ASP A 114 24.23 -16.34 -26.55
CA ASP A 114 25.41 -17.08 -27.04
C ASP A 114 26.13 -17.91 -25.95
N MET A 115 25.47 -18.13 -24.79
CA MET A 115 25.97 -18.97 -23.68
C MET A 115 25.16 -20.25 -23.58
#